data_AF-A0A1V6BIR5-F1
#
_entry.id   AF-A0A1V6BIR5-F1
#
_cell.length_a   1.000
_cell.length_b   1.000
_cell.length_c   1.000
_cell.angle_alpha   90.00
_cell.angle_beta   90.00
_cell.angle_gamma   90.00
#
_symmetry.space_group_name_H-M   'P 1'
#
loop_
_entity.id
_entity.type
_entity.pdbx_description
1 polymer ?
#
loop_
_entity_poly.entity_id
_entity_poly.type
_entity_poly.pdbx_seq_one_letter_code
_entity_poly.pdbx_strand_id
1 'polypeptide(L)'
;MKIVGNLLVLNSIERLFIEWCNLPFNLYISVLWRGLYFAVKIEAFKIENGSTRIATFYFNNKKYAYGLTKWKYMGGHHGDCFPVIETSTHKLKFHLALDFLEVKDVSKDSSDKIEQGDNPFVIFYQS
;
A
#
# COMPACT_ATOMS: atom_id res chain seq x y z
N MET A 1 -14.85 -1.90 -9.54
CA MET A 1 -14.49 -2.89 -8.50
C MET A 1 -14.14 -4.20 -9.20
N LYS A 2 -12.91 -4.68 -9.09
CA LYS A 2 -12.50 -5.96 -9.69
C LYS A 2 -12.13 -6.90 -8.54
N ILE A 3 -12.98 -7.90 -8.28
CA ILE A 3 -12.67 -8.96 -7.32
C ILE A 3 -11.81 -9.97 -8.06
N VAL A 4 -10.54 -10.08 -7.69
CA VAL A 4 -9.66 -11.17 -8.14
C VAL A 4 -9.31 -11.94 -6.88
N GLY A 5 -10.13 -12.94 -6.51
CA GLY A 5 -9.92 -13.86 -5.38
C GLY A 5 -9.41 -13.26 -4.05
N ASN A 6 -10.25 -13.23 -2.99
CA ASN A 6 -9.87 -12.78 -1.64
C ASN A 6 -9.28 -11.36 -1.50
N LEU A 7 -9.33 -10.58 -2.57
CA LEU A 7 -8.70 -9.26 -2.69
C LEU A 7 -9.78 -8.20 -2.91
N LEU A 8 -9.80 -7.19 -2.04
CA LEU A 8 -10.56 -5.96 -2.25
C LEU A 8 -9.56 -4.83 -2.51
N VAL A 9 -9.44 -4.44 -3.78
CA VAL A 9 -8.71 -3.23 -4.19
C VAL A 9 -9.74 -2.13 -4.43
N LEU A 10 -9.82 -1.19 -3.51
CA LEU A 10 -10.59 0.04 -3.69
C LEU A 10 -9.64 1.10 -4.20
N ASN A 11 -9.95 1.59 -5.40
CA ASN A 11 -9.24 2.69 -6.02
C ASN A 11 -10.17 3.89 -6.12
N SER A 12 -9.81 4.99 -5.46
CA SER A 12 -10.55 6.24 -5.42
C SER A 12 -9.63 7.41 -5.75
N ILE A 13 -10.19 8.60 -5.95
CA ILE A 13 -9.45 9.82 -6.31
C ILE A 13 -8.30 10.11 -5.33
N GLU A 14 -8.42 9.74 -4.07
CA GLU A 14 -7.40 10.04 -3.06
C GLU A 14 -6.64 8.82 -2.57
N ARG A 15 -7.14 7.60 -2.83
CA ARG A 15 -6.71 6.42 -2.07
C ARG A 15 -6.69 5.16 -2.92
N LEU A 16 -5.58 4.45 -2.79
CA LEU A 16 -5.46 3.05 -3.11
C LEU A 16 -5.51 2.27 -1.80
N PHE A 17 -6.56 1.47 -1.62
CA PHE A 17 -6.77 0.63 -0.44
C PHE A 17 -6.75 -0.83 -0.87
N ILE A 18 -5.91 -1.63 -0.23
CA ILE A 18 -5.73 -3.05 -0.52
C ILE A 18 -6.02 -3.81 0.77
N GLU A 19 -7.17 -4.47 0.83
CA GLU A 19 -7.59 -5.31 1.95
C GLU A 19 -7.43 -6.79 1.59
N TRP A 20 -6.96 -7.57 2.56
CA TRP A 20 -6.83 -9.02 2.43
C TRP A 20 -7.62 -9.72 3.53
N CYS A 21 -8.54 -10.60 3.14
CA CYS A 21 -9.41 -11.27 4.11
C CYS A 21 -8.84 -12.63 4.59
N ASN A 22 -7.94 -13.26 3.84
CA ASN A 22 -7.48 -14.62 4.08
C ASN A 22 -5.95 -14.74 4.08
N LEU A 23 -5.42 -15.70 4.85
CA LEU A 23 -3.99 -16.04 4.91
C LEU A 23 -3.75 -17.49 4.48
N PRO A 24 -2.65 -17.79 3.76
CA PRO A 24 -1.61 -16.85 3.31
C PRO A 24 -2.07 -15.97 2.15
N PHE A 25 -1.48 -14.79 2.04
CA PHE A 25 -1.75 -13.82 0.97
C PHE A 25 -0.44 -13.27 0.41
N ASN A 26 -0.38 -13.21 -0.91
CA ASN A 26 0.75 -12.66 -1.66
C ASN A 26 0.18 -11.86 -2.83
N LEU A 27 0.57 -10.59 -2.93
CA LEU A 27 0.16 -9.71 -4.00
C LEU A 27 1.40 -9.00 -4.55
N TYR A 28 1.52 -8.97 -5.87
CA TYR A 28 2.49 -8.12 -6.54
C TYR A 28 1.79 -7.23 -7.57
N ILE A 29 1.90 -5.93 -7.36
CA ILE A 29 1.32 -4.92 -8.24
C ILE A 29 2.34 -3.85 -8.58
N SER A 30 2.10 -3.20 -9.70
CA SER A 30 2.78 -1.97 -10.08
C SER A 30 1.78 -0.84 -10.12
N VAL A 31 2.19 0.32 -9.62
CA VAL A 31 1.34 1.49 -9.46
C VAL A 31 2.00 2.66 -10.18
N LEU A 32 1.25 3.26 -11.10
CA LEU A 32 1.57 4.56 -11.67
C LEU A 32 0.74 5.60 -10.92
N TRP A 33 1.42 6.52 -10.25
CA TRP A 33 0.83 7.63 -9.51
C TRP A 33 1.40 8.96 -10.03
N ARG A 34 0.56 9.82 -10.62
CA ARG A 34 0.97 11.14 -11.14
C ARG A 34 2.26 11.12 -11.98
N GLY A 35 2.41 10.09 -12.82
CA GLY A 35 3.60 9.90 -13.68
C GLY A 35 4.81 9.25 -12.99
N LEU A 36 4.75 9.00 -11.69
CA LEU A 36 5.76 8.26 -10.93
C LEU A 36 5.37 6.80 -10.79
N TYR A 37 6.32 5.91 -11.04
CA TYR A 37 6.11 4.47 -10.97
C TYR A 37 6.74 3.87 -9.72
N PHE A 38 6.00 2.99 -9.05
CA PHE A 38 6.53 2.14 -7.98
C PHE A 38 5.88 0.76 -8.00
N ALA A 39 6.60 -0.26 -7.55
CA ALA A 39 6.04 -1.59 -7.37
C ALA A 39 5.81 -1.88 -5.88
N VAL A 40 4.72 -2.59 -5.60
CA VAL A 40 4.34 -3.02 -4.25
C VAL A 40 4.20 -4.53 -4.23
N LYS A 41 4.94 -5.17 -3.32
CA LYS A 41 4.76 -6.56 -2.96
C LYS A 41 4.21 -6.64 -1.54
N ILE A 42 3.12 -7.36 -1.36
CA ILE A 42 2.50 -7.59 -0.04
C ILE A 42 2.54 -9.07 0.24
N GLU A 43 3.05 -9.43 1.41
CA GLU A 43 3.10 -10.81 1.89
C GLU A 43 2.48 -10.88 3.28
N ALA A 44 1.65 -11.88 3.49
CA ALA A 44 0.89 -12.05 4.70
C ALA A 44 0.74 -13.54 5.02
N PHE A 45 1.20 -13.94 6.20
CA PHE A 45 1.19 -15.35 6.61
C PHE A 45 0.93 -15.52 8.10
N LYS A 46 0.58 -16.74 8.50
CA LYS A 46 0.47 -17.15 9.91
C LYS A 46 1.85 -17.58 10.41
N ILE A 47 2.14 -17.27 11.66
CA ILE A 47 3.24 -17.84 12.44
C ILE A 47 2.64 -18.64 13.60
N GLU A 48 3.43 -19.47 14.27
CA GLU A 48 2.97 -20.43 15.28
C GLU A 48 1.95 -19.85 16.30
N ASN A 49 2.13 -18.59 16.71
CA ASN A 49 1.26 -17.91 17.70
C ASN A 49 0.76 -16.51 17.25
N GLY A 50 0.67 -16.27 15.94
CA GLY A 50 0.32 -14.95 15.44
C GLY A 50 0.27 -14.83 13.92
N SER A 51 0.50 -13.61 13.43
CA SER A 51 0.59 -13.35 11.99
C SER A 51 1.55 -12.21 11.68
N THR A 52 2.20 -12.31 10.53
CA THR A 52 3.11 -11.29 10.01
C THR A 52 2.59 -10.77 8.68
N ARG A 53 2.73 -9.45 8.47
CA ARG A 53 2.47 -8.73 7.23
C ARG A 53 3.72 -7.98 6.84
N ILE A 54 4.06 -8.01 5.56
CA ILE A 54 5.20 -7.29 5.00
C ILE A 54 4.71 -6.57 3.75
N ALA A 55 4.91 -5.26 3.69
CA ALA A 55 4.78 -4.48 2.48
C ALA A 55 6.18 -4.06 2.01
N THR A 56 6.55 -4.46 0.80
CA THR A 56 7.80 -4.10 0.15
C THR A 56 7.53 -3.16 -1.01
N PHE A 57 8.15 -1.99 -0.98
CA PHE A 57 8.10 -0.99 -2.04
C PHE A 57 9.40 -0.97 -2.81
N TYR A 58 9.31 -0.94 -4.13
CA TYR A 58 10.43 -0.71 -5.04
C TYR A 58 10.23 0.62 -5.73
N PHE A 59 11.08 1.59 -5.39
CA PHE A 59 11.03 2.95 -5.93
C PHE A 59 12.44 3.49 -6.12
N ASN A 60 12.72 4.12 -7.27
CA ASN A 60 14.05 4.67 -7.61
C ASN A 60 15.20 3.70 -7.36
N ASN A 61 15.05 2.45 -7.81
CA ASN A 61 16.01 1.35 -7.63
C ASN A 61 16.35 1.01 -6.17
N LYS A 62 15.54 1.46 -5.21
CA LYS A 62 15.66 1.14 -3.79
C LYS A 62 14.49 0.29 -3.34
N LYS A 63 14.79 -0.64 -2.43
CA LYS A 63 13.83 -1.51 -1.76
C LYS A 63 13.57 -0.94 -0.36
N TYR A 64 12.29 -0.85 0.02
CA TYR A 64 11.84 -0.45 1.35
C TYR A 64 10.88 -1.51 1.87
N ALA A 65 11.25 -2.24 2.91
CA ALA A 65 10.42 -3.32 3.45
C ALA A 65 9.95 -2.97 4.86
N TYR A 66 8.64 -2.78 5.03
CA TYR A 66 8.02 -2.52 6.32
C TYR A 66 7.14 -3.71 6.73
N GLY A 67 7.36 -4.21 7.94
CA GLY A 67 6.69 -5.38 8.47
C GLY A 67 5.92 -5.09 9.77
N LEU A 68 4.72 -5.66 9.89
CA LEU A 68 3.93 -5.70 11.11
C LEU A 68 3.75 -7.14 11.55
N THR A 69 4.09 -7.43 12.81
CA THR A 69 3.83 -8.72 13.41
C THR A 69 2.96 -8.56 14.65
N LYS A 70 1.89 -9.35 14.73
CA LYS A 70 1.06 -9.49 15.93
C LYS A 70 1.12 -10.91 16.46
N TRP A 71 1.57 -11.04 17.70
CA TRP A 71 1.51 -12.23 18.55
C TRP A 71 0.32 -12.08 19.49
N LYS A 72 -0.26 -13.19 19.99
CA LYS A 72 -1.46 -13.22 20.86
C LYS A 72 -1.63 -12.04 21.84
N TYR A 73 -0.55 -11.54 22.46
CA TYR A 73 -0.59 -10.42 23.41
C TYR A 73 0.46 -9.33 23.17
N MET A 74 1.23 -9.39 22.07
CA MET A 74 2.30 -8.44 21.77
C MET A 74 2.33 -8.10 20.28
N GLY A 75 2.51 -6.81 19.97
CA GLY A 75 2.64 -6.32 18.61
C GLY A 75 3.95 -5.56 18.43
N GLY A 76 4.50 -5.61 17.23
CA GLY A 76 5.69 -4.85 16.88
C GLY A 76 5.75 -4.57 15.38
N HIS A 77 6.36 -3.43 15.04
CA HIS A 77 6.78 -3.15 13.68
C HIS A 77 8.27 -3.41 13.51
N HIS A 78 8.69 -3.78 12.32
CA HIS A 78 10.09 -4.02 11.98
C HIS A 78 10.35 -3.66 10.52
N GLY A 79 11.62 -3.48 10.16
CA GLY A 79 12.03 -3.08 8.82
C GLY A 79 12.18 -1.57 8.64
N ASP A 80 12.20 -1.14 7.39
CA ASP A 80 12.46 0.24 6.98
C ASP A 80 11.24 1.14 7.16
N CYS A 81 11.45 2.44 7.28
CA CYS A 81 10.37 3.40 7.06
C CYS A 81 9.83 3.28 5.62
N PHE A 82 8.55 3.60 5.44
CA PHE A 82 7.99 3.72 4.09
C PHE A 82 8.77 4.73 3.25
N PRO A 83 8.87 4.52 1.93
CA PRO A 83 9.54 5.46 1.04
C PRO A 83 8.83 6.82 1.06
N VAL A 84 9.61 7.89 0.92
CA VAL A 84 9.06 9.21 0.64
C VAL A 84 8.88 9.32 -0.87
N ILE A 85 7.63 9.29 -1.32
CA ILE A 85 7.26 9.48 -2.73
C ILE A 85 6.41 10.75 -2.80
N GLU A 86 6.89 11.76 -3.51
CA GLU A 86 6.23 13.05 -3.61
C GLU A 86 6.50 13.73 -4.95
N THR A 87 5.58 14.62 -5.32
CA THR A 87 5.71 15.57 -6.42
C THR A 87 5.86 16.98 -5.85
N SER A 88 5.89 18.00 -6.72
CA SER A 88 5.86 19.39 -6.29
C SER A 88 4.58 19.76 -5.53
N THR A 89 3.45 19.13 -5.85
CA THR A 89 2.13 19.49 -5.32
C THR A 89 1.54 18.45 -4.36
N HIS A 90 1.98 17.19 -4.41
CA HIS A 90 1.37 16.10 -3.64
C HIS A 90 2.42 15.20 -3.00
N LYS A 91 2.00 14.44 -1.98
CA LYS A 91 2.80 13.39 -1.36
C LYS A 91 1.97 12.14 -1.12
N LEU A 92 2.60 10.98 -1.28
CA LEU A 92 2.01 9.71 -0.85
C LEU A 92 2.26 9.50 0.63
N LYS A 93 1.20 9.11 1.34
CA LYS A 93 1.28 8.54 2.68
C LYS A 93 0.93 7.07 2.64
N PHE A 94 1.74 6.27 3.31
CA PHE A 94 1.57 4.84 3.40
C PHE A 94 1.18 4.46 4.82
N HIS A 95 0.18 3.59 4.95
CA HIS A 95 -0.23 3.02 6.22
C HIS A 95 -0.47 1.52 6.04
N LEU A 96 0.38 0.71 6.66
CA LEU A 96 0.17 -0.73 6.78
C LEU A 96 -0.54 -1.01 8.09
N ALA A 97 -1.56 -1.85 8.03
CA ALA A 97 -2.25 -2.47 9.15
C ALA A 97 -2.19 -4.01 9.00
N LEU A 98 -2.84 -4.73 9.89
CA LEU A 98 -2.81 -6.20 9.88
C LEU A 98 -3.67 -6.83 8.78
N ASP A 99 -4.65 -6.08 8.31
CA ASP A 99 -5.74 -6.44 7.42
C ASP A 99 -5.73 -5.64 6.11
N PHE A 100 -5.04 -4.50 6.06
CA PHE A 100 -4.96 -3.68 4.86
C PHE A 100 -3.65 -2.90 4.70
N LEU A 101 -3.41 -2.47 3.46
CA LEU A 101 -2.48 -1.40 3.10
C LEU A 101 -3.27 -0.24 2.51
N GLU A 102 -3.11 0.95 3.09
CA GLU A 102 -3.62 2.20 2.55
C GLU A 102 -2.46 3.02 1.96
N VAL A 103 -2.64 3.46 0.72
CA VAL A 103 -1.78 4.44 0.04
C VAL A 103 -2.65 5.65 -0.28
N LYS A 104 -2.35 6.78 0.37
CA LYS A 104 -3.15 8.00 0.28
C LYS A 104 -2.38 9.09 -0.46
N ASP A 105 -2.98 9.63 -1.50
CA ASP A 105 -2.56 10.87 -2.15
C ASP A 105 -3.01 12.07 -1.30
N VAL A 106 -2.08 12.95 -0.93
CA VAL A 106 -2.33 14.11 -0.08
C VAL A 106 -1.73 15.35 -0.75
N SER A 107 -2.56 16.36 -1.04
CA SER A 107 -2.07 17.67 -1.49
C SER A 107 -1.16 18.29 -0.42
N LYS A 108 -0.07 18.91 -0.87
CA LYS A 108 0.85 19.69 -0.02
C LYS A 108 0.20 21.00 0.43
N ASP A 109 -0.71 21.54 -0.39
CA ASP A 109 -1.46 22.75 -0.10
C ASP A 109 -2.90 22.39 0.29
N SER A 110 -3.26 22.69 1.54
CA SER A 110 -4.56 22.31 2.15
C SER A 110 -5.76 23.08 1.59
N SER A 111 -5.54 24.08 0.74
CA SER A 111 -6.57 24.94 0.14
C SER A 111 -7.11 24.43 -1.19
N ASP A 112 -6.46 23.46 -1.81
CA ASP A 112 -6.93 22.91 -3.08
C ASP A 112 -8.18 22.08 -2.81
N LYS A 113 -9.33 22.70 -3.09
CA LYS A 113 -10.57 21.96 -3.34
C LYS A 113 -10.22 20.95 -4.42
N ILE A 114 -10.23 19.67 -4.06
CA ILE A 114 -10.03 18.56 -4.99
C ILE A 114 -11.17 18.66 -6.00
N GLU A 115 -10.89 19.27 -7.14
CA GLU A 115 -11.77 19.18 -8.30
C GLU A 115 -11.97 17.68 -8.58
N GLN A 116 -13.19 17.29 -8.93
CA GLN A 116 -13.50 15.91 -9.34
C GLN A 116 -12.71 15.59 -10.62
N GLY A 117 -11.42 15.27 -10.47
CA GLY A 117 -10.51 14.88 -11.52
C GLY A 117 -10.40 13.37 -11.63
N ASP A 118 -9.63 12.94 -12.63
CA ASP A 118 -9.34 11.53 -12.86
C ASP A 118 -8.58 10.90 -11.68
N ASN A 119 -8.81 9.60 -11.48
CA ASN A 119 -8.13 8.84 -10.44
C ASN A 119 -6.61 8.88 -10.67
N PRO A 120 -5.81 9.37 -9.69
CA PRO A 120 -4.37 9.55 -9.87
C PRO A 120 -3.61 8.22 -9.86
N PHE A 121 -4.24 7.11 -9.49
CA PHE A 121 -3.65 5.78 -9.45
C PHE A 121 -4.09 4.92 -10.62
N VAL A 122 -3.13 4.43 -11.39
CA VAL A 122 -3.30 3.33 -12.35
C VAL A 122 -2.57 2.11 -11.83
N ILE A 123 -3.28 0.97 -11.73
CA ILE A 123 -2.78 -0.26 -11.11
C ILE A 123 -2.62 -1.34 -12.18
N PHE A 124 -1.43 -1.94 -12.22
CA PHE A 124 -1.10 -3.07 -13.07
C PHE A 124 -0.89 -4.30 -12.19
N TYR A 125 -1.73 -5.31 -12.38
CA TYR A 125 -1.57 -6.60 -11.72
C TYR A 125 -0.51 -7.41 -12.46
N GLN A 126 0.47 -7.91 -11.73
CA GLN A 126 1.44 -8.83 -12.29
C GLN A 126 0.96 -10.26 -12.06
N SER A 127 0.95 -11.07 -13.12
CA SER A 127 0.57 -12.50 -13.13
C SER A 127 1.71 -13.37 -12.64
#